data_AF-A0A5K3G794-F1
#
_entry.id   AF-A0A5K3G794-F1
#
_cell.length_a   1.000
_cell.length_b   1.000
_cell.length_c   1.000
_cell.angle_alpha   90.00
_cell.angle_beta   90.00
_cell.angle_gamma   90.00
#
_symmetry.space_group_name_H-M   'P 1'
#
loop_
_entity.id
_entity.type
_entity.pdbx_description
1 polymer ?
#
loop_
_entity_poly.entity_id
_entity_poly.type
_entity_poly.pdbx_seq_one_letter_code
_entity_poly.pdbx_strand_id
1 'polypeptide(L)'
;MFYDGFSGQSLFDSLLYTLYNLTFTAYAPFIFGIMEQHLPANELLRRPYLYRLMSQSSNLRCWYILLWVMDGWWHGSVVYFVCYYVLCGGMLYSDATFFQSGVSYSAVDFELFGNAIFIYLVVTCTMRSVIASRHLNLALIIGLFLTGILNLAVMFLYQYTSGPIGRFYMAYIYLGSCPAFWLCLPLVTVLALLPDILWRISSDAWWDYQIALSGVKRMREKRSRKAWRQFVGRGNSSD
;
A
#
# COMPACT_ATOMS: atom_id res chain seq x y z
N MET A 1 -8.02 21.18 -5.35
CA MET A 1 -9.19 21.94 -4.84
C MET A 1 -8.79 23.14 -3.99
N PHE A 2 -8.10 22.98 -2.85
CA PHE A 2 -7.76 24.13 -1.98
C PHE A 2 -6.86 25.18 -2.65
N TYR A 3 -5.88 24.75 -3.44
CA TYR A 3 -4.93 25.64 -4.15
C TYR A 3 -5.45 26.18 -5.50
N ASP A 4 -6.67 25.81 -5.87
CA ASP A 4 -7.29 26.13 -7.15
C ASP A 4 -8.59 26.95 -6.92
N GLY A 5 -8.70 27.61 -5.77
CA GLY A 5 -9.86 28.45 -5.44
C GLY A 5 -11.20 27.72 -5.45
N PHE A 6 -11.21 26.39 -5.27
CA PHE A 6 -12.38 25.52 -5.44
C PHE A 6 -12.99 25.50 -6.86
N SER A 7 -12.20 25.81 -7.90
CA SER A 7 -12.67 25.82 -9.29
C SER A 7 -13.07 24.42 -9.83
N GLY A 8 -12.63 23.36 -9.15
CA GLY A 8 -12.97 21.97 -9.48
C GLY A 8 -12.12 21.40 -10.61
N GLN A 9 -10.97 22.01 -10.94
CA GLN A 9 -10.08 21.49 -11.96
C GLN A 9 -9.52 20.13 -11.53
N SER A 10 -9.69 19.14 -12.40
CA SER A 10 -9.13 17.80 -12.17
C SER A 10 -7.62 17.83 -12.39
N LEU A 11 -6.89 17.31 -11.41
CA LEU A 11 -5.44 17.13 -11.48
C LEU A 11 -5.03 16.06 -12.51
N PHE A 12 -5.89 15.06 -12.70
CA PHE A 12 -5.65 13.96 -13.62
C PHE A 12 -6.61 14.05 -14.80
N ASP A 13 -6.14 13.61 -15.96
CA ASP A 13 -7.03 13.37 -17.09
C ASP A 13 -7.96 12.19 -16.81
N SER A 14 -9.17 12.26 -17.37
CA SER A 14 -10.23 11.28 -17.15
C SER A 14 -9.82 9.87 -17.58
N LEU A 15 -9.02 9.73 -18.64
CA LEU A 15 -8.56 8.43 -19.11
C LEU A 15 -7.54 7.83 -18.15
N LEU A 16 -6.55 8.61 -17.69
CA LEU A 16 -5.57 8.17 -16.70
C LEU A 16 -6.26 7.75 -15.38
N TYR A 17 -7.22 8.55 -14.91
CA TYR A 17 -8.00 8.23 -13.72
C TYR A 17 -8.81 6.93 -13.88
N THR A 18 -9.41 6.70 -15.05
CA THR A 18 -10.18 5.49 -15.33
C THR A 18 -9.27 4.25 -15.38
N LEU A 19 -8.13 4.36 -16.07
CA LEU A 19 -7.15 3.29 -16.15
C LEU A 19 -6.59 2.92 -14.79
N TYR A 20 -6.26 3.91 -13.96
CA TYR A 20 -5.81 3.68 -12.59
C TYR A 20 -6.83 2.84 -11.80
N ASN A 21 -8.10 3.20 -11.86
CA ASN A 21 -9.14 2.45 -11.16
C ASN A 21 -9.30 1.03 -11.70
N LEU A 22 -9.19 0.83 -13.00
CA LEU A 22 -9.30 -0.50 -13.60
C LEU A 22 -8.12 -1.41 -13.20
N THR A 23 -6.90 -0.92 -13.24
CA THR A 23 -5.71 -1.73 -13.01
C THR A 23 -5.35 -1.84 -11.52
N PHE A 24 -5.32 -0.73 -10.78
CA PHE A 24 -4.95 -0.72 -9.36
C PHE A 24 -6.09 -1.13 -8.45
N THR A 25 -7.32 -0.70 -8.74
CA THR A 25 -8.46 -0.97 -7.85
C THR A 25 -9.14 -2.30 -8.15
N ALA A 26 -9.09 -2.81 -9.39
CA ALA A 26 -9.67 -4.12 -9.72
C ALA A 26 -8.64 -5.25 -9.85
N TYR A 27 -7.57 -5.06 -10.64
CA TYR A 27 -6.65 -6.16 -10.97
C TYR A 27 -5.69 -6.51 -9.82
N ALA A 28 -5.13 -5.52 -9.11
CA ALA A 28 -4.23 -5.80 -7.99
C ALA A 28 -4.92 -6.53 -6.81
N PRO A 29 -6.12 -6.13 -6.33
CA PRO A 29 -6.86 -6.88 -5.32
C PRO A 29 -7.32 -8.25 -5.80
N PHE A 30 -7.60 -8.40 -7.09
CA PHE A 30 -7.97 -9.70 -7.68
C PHE A 30 -6.80 -10.70 -7.59
N ILE A 31 -5.59 -10.31 -8.02
CA ILE A 31 -4.40 -11.15 -7.89
C ILE A 31 -4.12 -11.43 -6.41
N PHE A 32 -4.17 -10.39 -5.58
CA PHE A 32 -3.96 -10.52 -4.14
C PHE A 32 -4.95 -11.50 -3.51
N GLY A 33 -6.24 -11.42 -3.86
CA GLY A 33 -7.27 -12.31 -3.33
C GLY A 33 -7.13 -13.78 -3.75
N ILE A 34 -6.59 -14.05 -4.95
CA ILE A 34 -6.38 -15.43 -5.43
C ILE A 34 -5.09 -16.03 -4.86
N MET A 35 -4.02 -15.22 -4.79
CA MET A 35 -2.68 -15.72 -4.52
C MET A 35 -2.26 -15.61 -3.05
N GLU A 36 -2.85 -14.68 -2.27
CA GLU A 36 -2.52 -14.53 -0.85
C GLU A 36 -3.18 -15.64 -0.03
N GLN A 37 -2.36 -16.57 0.46
CA GLN A 37 -2.75 -17.53 1.47
C GLN A 37 -2.23 -17.05 2.82
N HIS A 38 -3.12 -16.60 3.71
CA HIS A 38 -2.71 -16.05 5.01
C HIS A 38 -2.02 -17.08 5.93
N LEU A 39 -2.29 -18.36 5.75
CA LEU A 39 -1.69 -19.50 6.46
C LEU A 39 -1.72 -20.74 5.55
N PRO A 40 -0.66 -21.57 5.53
CA PRO A 40 -0.68 -22.84 4.80
C PRO A 40 -1.71 -23.80 5.40
N ALA A 41 -2.43 -24.53 4.54
CA ALA A 41 -3.51 -25.43 4.95
C ALA A 41 -3.09 -26.44 6.04
N ASN A 42 -1.85 -26.92 5.99
CA ASN A 42 -1.30 -27.88 6.95
C ASN A 42 -1.22 -27.31 8.38
N GLU A 43 -0.91 -26.03 8.55
CA GLU A 43 -0.82 -25.42 9.89
C GLU A 43 -2.22 -25.07 10.43
N LEU A 44 -3.17 -24.74 9.55
CA LEU A 44 -4.58 -24.57 9.92
C LEU A 44 -5.19 -25.88 10.45
N LEU A 45 -4.93 -27.00 9.78
CA LEU A 45 -5.39 -28.33 10.19
C LEU A 45 -4.77 -28.75 11.54
N ARG A 46 -3.52 -28.34 11.80
CA ARG A 46 -2.84 -28.62 13.08
C ARG A 46 -3.36 -27.78 14.24
N ARG A 47 -3.93 -26.59 13.97
CA ARG A 47 -4.42 -25.64 14.98
C ARG A 47 -5.82 -25.12 14.66
N PRO A 48 -6.88 -25.93 14.84
CA PRO A 48 -8.25 -25.57 14.45
C PRO A 48 -8.83 -24.35 15.19
N TYR A 49 -8.25 -23.92 16.31
CA TYR A 49 -8.68 -22.70 17.00
C TYR A 49 -8.37 -21.41 16.23
N LEU A 50 -7.33 -21.41 15.37
CA LEU A 50 -7.00 -20.26 14.51
C LEU A 50 -8.14 -19.97 13.53
N TYR A 51 -8.81 -21.02 13.04
CA TYR A 51 -9.97 -20.90 12.18
C TYR A 51 -11.11 -20.15 12.87
N ARG A 52 -11.41 -20.47 14.13
CA ARG A 52 -12.48 -19.80 14.90
C ARG A 52 -12.18 -18.32 15.18
N LEU A 53 -10.90 -17.97 15.33
CA LEU A 53 -10.47 -16.58 15.50
C LEU A 53 -10.64 -15.76 14.21
N MET A 54 -10.37 -16.39 13.05
CA MET A 54 -10.57 -15.79 11.73
C MET A 54 -12.05 -15.75 11.30
N SER A 55 -12.86 -16.74 11.71
CA SER A 55 -14.28 -16.85 11.32
C SER A 55 -15.21 -15.85 12.00
N GLN A 56 -14.77 -15.13 13.04
CA GLN A 56 -15.62 -14.20 13.80
C GLN A 56 -15.80 -12.81 13.15
N SER A 57 -15.55 -12.67 11.85
CA SER A 57 -15.72 -11.41 11.10
C SER A 57 -15.05 -10.20 11.76
N SER A 58 -13.99 -10.43 12.54
CA SER A 58 -13.27 -9.38 13.28
C SER A 58 -12.69 -8.33 12.32
N ASN A 59 -12.31 -8.75 11.12
CA ASN A 59 -11.65 -7.91 10.12
C ASN A 59 -12.61 -6.98 9.35
N LEU A 60 -13.93 -7.22 9.42
CA LEU A 60 -14.96 -6.46 8.70
C LEU A 60 -15.73 -5.49 9.61
N ARG A 61 -15.24 -5.24 10.83
CA ARG A 61 -15.87 -4.23 11.70
C ARG A 61 -15.70 -2.85 11.08
N CYS A 62 -16.73 -2.01 11.20
CA CYS A 62 -16.74 -0.63 10.71
C CYS A 62 -15.47 0.15 11.13
N TRP A 63 -14.97 -0.10 12.34
CA TRP A 63 -13.71 0.48 12.83
C TRP A 63 -12.51 0.20 11.92
N TYR A 64 -12.34 -1.02 11.43
CA TYR A 64 -11.23 -1.36 10.53
C TYR A 64 -11.39 -0.66 9.17
N ILE A 65 -12.62 -0.59 8.64
CA ILE A 65 -12.89 0.15 7.39
C ILE A 65 -12.48 1.62 7.53
N LEU A 66 -12.82 2.24 8.67
CA LEU A 66 -12.47 3.63 8.93
C LEU A 66 -10.94 3.83 9.02
N LEU A 67 -10.20 2.88 9.61
CA LEU A 67 -8.73 2.89 9.58
C LEU A 67 -8.18 2.81 8.16
N TRP A 68 -8.71 1.94 7.30
CA TRP A 68 -8.28 1.86 5.89
C TRP A 68 -8.57 3.16 5.11
N VAL A 69 -9.69 3.84 5.40
CA VAL A 69 -10.02 5.14 4.78
C VAL A 69 -9.05 6.23 5.25
N MET A 70 -8.77 6.31 6.55
CA MET A 70 -7.80 7.26 7.10
C MET A 70 -6.40 7.04 6.54
N ASP A 71 -6.03 5.78 6.37
CA ASP A 71 -4.77 5.39 5.76
C ASP A 71 -4.68 5.82 4.27
N GLY A 72 -5.74 5.59 3.48
CA GLY A 72 -5.82 6.11 2.11
C GLY A 72 -5.72 7.64 2.05
N TRP A 73 -6.35 8.34 3.00
CA TRP A 73 -6.24 9.80 3.12
C TRP A 73 -4.81 10.24 3.46
N TRP A 74 -4.12 9.53 4.34
CA TRP A 74 -2.71 9.76 4.66
C TRP A 74 -1.83 9.66 3.41
N HIS A 75 -1.90 8.54 2.68
CA HIS A 75 -1.12 8.36 1.46
C HIS A 75 -1.38 9.46 0.43
N GLY A 76 -2.66 9.78 0.18
CA GLY A 76 -3.04 10.85 -0.75
C GLY A 76 -2.48 12.21 -0.32
N SER A 77 -2.54 12.53 0.98
CA SER A 77 -2.02 13.78 1.51
C SER A 77 -0.49 13.88 1.38
N VAL A 78 0.24 12.83 1.76
CA VAL A 78 1.71 12.81 1.72
C VAL A 78 2.20 12.94 0.29
N VAL A 79 1.64 12.16 -0.64
CA VAL A 79 2.03 12.24 -2.06
C VAL A 79 1.78 13.65 -2.58
N TYR A 80 0.60 14.22 -2.34
CA TYR A 80 0.29 15.57 -2.82
C TYR A 80 1.21 16.64 -2.24
N PHE A 81 1.35 16.71 -0.91
CA PHE A 81 2.12 17.76 -0.26
C PHE A 81 3.62 17.65 -0.55
N VAL A 82 4.19 16.45 -0.50
CA VAL A 82 5.62 16.28 -0.80
C VAL A 82 5.91 16.67 -2.25
N CYS A 83 5.06 16.26 -3.19
CA CYS A 83 5.20 16.68 -4.59
C CYS A 83 5.09 18.20 -4.72
N TYR A 84 4.14 18.81 -4.03
CA TYR A 84 3.93 20.26 -4.07
C TYR A 84 5.15 21.04 -3.54
N TYR A 85 5.74 20.59 -2.43
CA TYR A 85 6.93 21.25 -1.87
C TYR A 85 8.20 21.01 -2.71
N VAL A 86 8.37 19.82 -3.28
CA VAL A 86 9.60 19.46 -4.00
C VAL A 86 9.58 19.92 -5.46
N LEU A 87 8.44 19.82 -6.14
CA LEU A 87 8.31 20.17 -7.57
C LEU A 87 7.89 21.62 -7.80
N CYS A 88 6.98 22.17 -6.99
CA CYS A 88 6.47 23.54 -7.12
C CYS A 88 7.07 24.50 -6.06
N GLY A 89 8.12 24.07 -5.34
CA GLY A 89 8.81 24.89 -4.34
C GLY A 89 7.96 25.32 -3.13
N GLY A 90 6.71 24.87 -3.02
CA GLY A 90 5.81 25.21 -1.93
C GLY A 90 5.55 26.71 -1.74
N MET A 91 5.60 27.50 -2.82
CA MET A 91 5.53 28.98 -2.80
C MET A 91 6.69 29.69 -2.07
N LEU A 92 7.69 28.95 -1.58
CA LEU A 92 8.83 29.50 -0.82
C LEU A 92 10.15 29.35 -1.57
N TYR A 93 10.28 28.27 -2.36
CA TYR A 93 11.46 27.94 -3.17
C TYR A 93 11.13 28.02 -4.66
N SER A 94 12.15 28.01 -5.51
CA SER A 94 11.96 27.99 -6.96
C SER A 94 11.36 26.67 -7.42
N ASP A 95 10.50 26.72 -8.43
CA ASP A 95 9.98 25.53 -9.11
C ASP A 95 11.11 24.67 -9.68
N ALA A 96 10.87 23.37 -9.76
CA ALA A 96 11.84 22.45 -10.34
C ALA A 96 12.03 22.74 -11.83
N THR A 97 13.29 22.93 -12.23
CA THR A 97 13.66 23.22 -13.63
C THR A 97 14.00 21.95 -14.40
N PHE A 98 13.59 21.91 -15.67
CA PHE A 98 13.89 20.80 -16.57
C PHE A 98 15.17 21.08 -17.37
N PHE A 99 16.09 20.11 -17.40
CA PHE A 99 17.31 20.20 -18.21
C PHE A 99 17.06 19.59 -19.59
N GLN A 100 16.44 20.35 -20.51
CA GLN A 100 16.24 19.91 -21.88
C GLN A 100 16.60 21.04 -22.86
N SER A 101 17.47 20.76 -23.83
CA SER A 101 17.86 21.76 -24.84
C SER A 101 16.74 22.00 -25.85
N GLY A 102 16.35 23.26 -26.06
CA GLY A 102 15.47 23.66 -27.17
C GLY A 102 13.97 23.74 -26.89
N VAL A 103 13.56 23.72 -25.62
CA VAL A 103 12.15 23.89 -25.21
C VAL A 103 11.96 25.10 -24.31
N SER A 104 10.83 25.79 -24.46
CA SER A 104 10.50 27.01 -23.73
C SER A 104 9.90 26.75 -22.33
N TYR A 105 9.69 25.48 -21.95
CA TYR A 105 9.18 25.08 -20.65
C TYR A 105 10.32 25.03 -19.63
N SER A 106 10.47 26.11 -18.85
CA SER A 106 11.48 26.19 -17.79
C SER A 106 10.96 25.74 -16.42
N ALA A 107 9.64 25.57 -16.25
CA ALA A 107 9.00 25.33 -14.94
C ALA A 107 7.89 24.28 -15.03
N VAL A 108 7.53 23.69 -13.88
CA VAL A 108 6.52 22.62 -13.75
C VAL A 108 5.12 23.18 -14.01
N ASP A 109 4.48 22.73 -15.10
CA ASP A 109 3.07 23.01 -15.33
C ASP A 109 2.14 22.09 -14.52
N PHE A 110 0.88 22.50 -14.40
CA PHE A 110 -0.17 21.74 -13.72
C PHE A 110 -0.33 20.30 -14.27
N GLU A 111 -0.16 20.11 -15.57
CA GLU A 111 -0.27 18.78 -16.21
C GLU A 111 0.93 17.89 -15.88
N LEU A 112 2.14 18.43 -15.89
CA LEU A 112 3.34 17.68 -15.49
C LEU A 112 3.29 17.31 -14.00
N PHE A 113 2.78 18.21 -13.17
CA PHE A 113 2.56 17.98 -11.75
C PHE A 113 1.58 16.81 -11.52
N GLY A 114 0.45 16.78 -12.24
CA GLY A 114 -0.52 15.69 -12.18
C GLY A 114 0.07 14.35 -12.62
N ASN A 115 0.81 14.32 -13.72
CA ASN A 115 1.49 13.10 -14.21
C ASN A 115 2.55 12.59 -13.22
N ALA A 116 3.28 13.49 -12.56
CA ALA A 116 4.25 13.11 -11.52
C ALA A 116 3.58 12.44 -10.32
N ILE A 117 2.52 13.07 -9.79
CA ILE A 117 1.72 12.51 -8.69
C ILE A 117 1.20 11.12 -9.07
N PHE A 118 0.74 10.95 -10.31
CA PHE A 118 0.25 9.66 -10.77
C PHE A 118 1.33 8.57 -10.68
N ILE A 119 2.54 8.83 -11.18
CA ILE A 119 3.65 7.87 -11.08
C ILE A 119 3.97 7.53 -9.62
N TYR A 120 4.00 8.52 -8.74
CA TYR A 120 4.25 8.28 -7.32
C TYR A 120 3.12 7.46 -6.68
N LEU A 121 1.86 7.67 -7.03
CA LEU A 121 0.73 6.86 -6.55
C LEU A 121 0.86 5.40 -7.00
N VAL A 122 1.20 5.15 -8.26
CA VAL A 122 1.45 3.80 -8.80
C VAL A 122 2.57 3.10 -8.02
N VAL A 123 3.70 3.79 -7.79
CA VAL A 123 4.86 3.21 -7.08
C VAL A 123 4.57 3.01 -5.58
N THR A 124 3.96 3.98 -4.91
CA THR A 124 3.60 3.85 -3.49
C THR A 124 2.56 2.76 -3.27
N CYS A 125 1.54 2.66 -4.12
CA CYS A 125 0.49 1.66 -4.02
C CYS A 125 1.00 0.23 -4.25
N THR A 126 1.89 0.03 -5.24
CA THR A 126 2.56 -1.26 -5.44
C THR A 126 3.38 -1.66 -4.21
N MET A 127 4.20 -0.75 -3.67
CA MET A 127 5.00 -1.01 -2.46
C MET A 127 4.14 -1.28 -1.23
N ARG A 128 3.06 -0.51 -1.03
CA ARG A 128 2.10 -0.72 0.06
C ARG A 128 1.40 -2.08 -0.05
N SER A 129 1.07 -2.51 -1.26
CA SER A 129 0.51 -3.85 -1.49
C SER A 129 1.48 -4.96 -1.11
N VAL A 130 2.78 -4.79 -1.41
CA VAL A 130 3.83 -5.73 -0.99
C VAL A 130 3.96 -5.75 0.54
N ILE A 131 3.87 -4.59 1.21
CA ILE A 131 3.92 -4.50 2.68
C ILE A 131 2.66 -5.08 3.33
N ALA A 132 1.49 -4.99 2.70
CA ALA A 132 0.28 -5.61 3.21
C ALA A 132 0.30 -7.15 3.11
N SER A 133 1.13 -7.70 2.21
CA SER A 133 1.25 -9.14 1.99
C SER A 133 2.00 -9.80 3.16
N ARG A 134 1.40 -10.83 3.78
CA ARG A 134 2.04 -11.61 4.84
C ARG A 134 2.84 -12.76 4.26
N HIS A 135 2.34 -13.40 3.21
CA HIS A 135 3.05 -14.46 2.52
C HIS A 135 3.55 -13.98 1.15
N LEU A 136 4.84 -13.65 1.11
CA LEU A 136 5.55 -13.27 -0.10
C LEU A 136 5.76 -14.49 -1.01
N ASN A 137 4.71 -14.91 -1.71
CA ASN A 137 4.84 -15.87 -2.78
C ASN A 137 5.44 -15.18 -4.02
N LEU A 138 6.38 -15.84 -4.71
CA LEU A 138 7.03 -15.28 -5.90
C LEU A 138 5.99 -14.87 -6.97
N ALA A 139 4.93 -15.66 -7.13
CA ALA A 139 3.85 -15.34 -8.06
C ALA A 139 3.09 -14.05 -7.72
N LEU A 140 2.92 -13.76 -6.42
CA LEU A 140 2.25 -12.54 -5.96
C LEU A 140 3.14 -11.32 -6.14
N ILE A 141 4.43 -11.43 -5.84
CA ILE A 141 5.42 -10.38 -6.10
C ILE A 141 5.46 -10.08 -7.60
N ILE A 142 5.62 -11.10 -8.44
CA ILE A 142 5.65 -10.93 -9.89
C ILE A 142 4.35 -10.31 -10.40
N GLY A 143 3.19 -10.78 -9.90
CA GLY A 143 1.89 -10.21 -10.25
C GLY A 143 1.77 -8.73 -9.91
N LEU A 144 2.15 -8.32 -8.69
CA LEU A 144 2.11 -6.92 -8.24
C LEU A 144 3.10 -6.01 -8.96
N PHE A 145 4.32 -6.49 -9.24
CA PHE A 145 5.27 -5.72 -10.04
C PHE A 145 4.82 -5.63 -11.50
N LEU A 146 4.24 -6.69 -12.05
CA LEU A 146 3.66 -6.68 -13.39
C LEU A 146 2.51 -5.68 -13.49
N THR A 147 1.63 -5.57 -12.48
CA THR A 147 0.57 -4.55 -12.48
C THR A 147 1.14 -3.13 -12.47
N GLY A 148 2.19 -2.88 -11.69
CA GLY A 148 2.88 -1.59 -11.66
C GLY A 148 3.55 -1.24 -12.99
N ILE A 149 4.30 -2.17 -13.56
CA ILE A 149 4.99 -2.02 -14.85
C ILE A 149 3.99 -1.83 -15.98
N LEU A 150 2.89 -2.60 -16.00
CA LEU A 150 1.83 -2.48 -16.99
C LEU A 150 1.21 -1.08 -16.96
N ASN A 151 0.96 -0.53 -15.77
CA ASN A 151 0.45 0.83 -15.63
C ASN A 151 1.40 1.89 -16.14
N LEU A 152 2.69 1.78 -15.81
CA LEU A 152 3.73 2.66 -16.36
C LEU A 152 3.79 2.53 -17.90
N ALA A 153 3.75 1.31 -18.43
CA ALA A 153 3.80 1.06 -19.85
C ALA A 153 2.59 1.65 -20.60
N VAL A 154 1.38 1.53 -20.03
CA VAL A 154 0.17 2.13 -20.60
C VAL A 154 0.28 3.67 -20.61
N MET A 155 0.88 4.28 -19.60
CA MET A 155 1.14 5.72 -19.58
C MET A 155 2.12 6.17 -20.66
N PHE A 156 3.24 5.46 -20.82
CA PHE A 156 4.20 5.72 -21.90
C PHE A 156 3.57 5.52 -23.29
N LEU A 157 2.72 4.51 -23.46
CA LEU A 157 1.97 4.29 -24.70
C LEU A 157 0.98 5.43 -24.96
N TYR A 158 0.28 5.90 -23.93
CA TYR A 158 -0.67 7.00 -24.03
C TYR A 158 0.02 8.28 -24.52
N GLN A 159 1.22 8.56 -24.03
CA GLN A 159 2.06 9.66 -24.52
C GLN A 159 2.33 9.56 -26.04
N TYR A 160 2.56 8.35 -26.56
CA TYR A 160 2.91 8.13 -27.96
C TYR A 160 1.69 8.25 -28.86
N THR A 161 0.52 7.86 -28.36
CA THR A 161 -0.76 8.02 -29.05
C THR A 161 -1.27 9.46 -29.04
N SER A 162 -0.81 10.28 -28.08
CA SER A 162 -1.13 11.70 -28.06
C SER A 162 -0.32 12.44 -29.13
N GLY A 163 -1.02 13.10 -30.07
CA GLY A 163 -0.36 13.88 -31.12
C GLY A 163 0.44 15.07 -30.57
N PRO A 164 1.22 15.79 -31.40
CA PRO A 164 2.10 16.90 -30.97
C PRO A 164 1.39 18.08 -30.29
N ILE A 165 0.08 18.22 -30.51
CA ILE A 165 -0.79 19.26 -29.94
C ILE A 165 -1.47 18.75 -28.64
N GLY A 166 -1.31 17.46 -28.34
CA GLY A 166 -1.86 16.83 -27.17
C GLY A 166 -1.13 17.27 -25.90
N ARG A 167 -1.90 17.50 -24.84
CA ARG A 167 -1.48 17.83 -23.47
C ARG A 167 -0.49 16.83 -22.83
N PHE A 168 -0.31 15.65 -23.44
CA PHE A 168 0.55 14.57 -22.96
C PHE A 168 1.80 14.34 -23.80
N TYR A 169 2.03 15.19 -24.82
CA TYR A 169 3.17 15.03 -25.71
C TYR A 169 4.49 15.22 -24.95
N MET A 170 5.27 14.14 -24.84
CA MET A 170 6.60 14.10 -24.20
C MET A 170 6.64 14.42 -22.69
N ALA A 171 5.49 14.52 -22.02
CA ALA A 171 5.41 14.88 -20.59
C ALA A 171 6.29 14.00 -19.69
N TYR A 172 6.30 12.68 -19.91
CA TYR A 172 7.10 11.73 -19.13
C TYR A 172 8.60 11.82 -19.42
N ILE A 173 8.98 12.18 -20.65
CA ILE A 173 10.38 12.40 -21.01
C ILE A 173 10.91 13.66 -20.32
N TYR A 174 10.12 14.74 -20.32
CA TYR A 174 10.47 15.95 -19.58
C TYR A 174 10.57 15.70 -18.08
N LEU A 175 9.65 14.91 -17.53
CA LEU A 175 9.68 14.54 -16.12
C LEU A 175 10.91 13.69 -15.76
N GLY A 176 11.32 12.77 -16.64
CA GLY A 176 12.54 11.98 -16.51
C GLY A 176 13.82 12.80 -16.56
N SER A 177 13.83 13.94 -17.26
CA SER A 177 14.95 14.88 -17.30
C SER A 177 15.06 15.77 -16.05
N CYS A 178 14.11 15.67 -15.10
CA CYS A 178 14.10 16.45 -13.86
C CYS A 178 14.79 15.69 -12.72
N PRO A 179 15.91 16.18 -12.15
CA PRO A 179 16.55 15.54 -11.00
C PRO A 179 15.66 15.57 -9.74
N ALA A 180 14.88 16.64 -9.55
CA ALA A 180 13.99 16.79 -8.40
C ALA A 180 12.89 15.71 -8.39
N PHE A 181 12.41 15.29 -9.57
CA PHE A 181 11.47 14.18 -9.70
C PHE A 181 12.03 12.87 -9.14
N TRP A 182 13.27 12.53 -9.53
CA TRP A 182 13.92 11.31 -9.05
C TRP A 182 14.24 11.33 -7.55
N LEU A 183 14.57 12.49 -6.99
CA LEU A 183 14.79 12.64 -5.54
C LEU A 183 13.48 12.62 -4.74
N CYS A 184 12.40 13.13 -5.33
CA CYS A 184 11.07 13.11 -4.72
C CYS A 184 10.51 11.69 -4.63
N LEU A 185 10.81 10.80 -5.59
CA LEU A 185 10.31 9.42 -5.61
C LEU A 185 10.63 8.62 -4.32
N PRO A 186 11.90 8.46 -3.89
CA PRO A 186 12.22 7.75 -2.66
C PRO A 186 11.69 8.50 -1.43
N LEU A 187 11.68 9.83 -1.46
CA LEU A 187 11.16 10.63 -0.34
C LEU A 187 9.66 10.37 -0.11
N VAL A 188 8.85 10.44 -1.17
CA VAL A 188 7.42 10.17 -1.12
C VAL A 188 7.15 8.74 -0.68
N THR A 189 7.87 7.76 -1.25
CA THR A 189 7.66 6.35 -0.90
C THR A 189 8.00 6.06 0.56
N VAL A 190 9.13 6.55 1.07
CA VAL A 190 9.52 6.35 2.47
C VAL A 190 8.52 7.02 3.42
N LEU A 191 8.17 8.29 3.18
CA LEU A 191 7.25 9.03 4.06
C LEU A 191 5.84 8.46 4.05
N ALA A 192 5.35 8.04 2.88
CA ALA A 192 4.02 7.46 2.76
C ALA A 192 3.93 6.09 3.46
N LEU A 193 4.98 5.26 3.37
CA LEU A 193 5.02 3.91 3.93
C LEU A 193 5.45 3.84 5.40
N LEU A 194 5.97 4.93 5.97
CA LEU A 194 6.49 4.94 7.34
C LEU A 194 5.41 4.51 8.36
N PRO A 195 4.18 5.06 8.35
CA PRO A 195 3.16 4.64 9.30
C PRO A 195 2.68 3.21 9.08
N ASP A 196 2.62 2.76 7.83
CA ASP A 196 2.26 1.37 7.50
C ASP A 196 3.23 0.37 8.12
N ILE A 197 4.53 0.64 7.98
CA ILE A 197 5.59 -0.23 8.51
C ILE A 197 5.52 -0.25 10.03
N LEU A 198 5.35 0.91 10.68
CA LEU A 198 5.20 0.99 12.13
C LEU A 198 3.96 0.24 12.62
N TRP A 199 2.83 0.39 11.92
CA TRP A 199 1.59 -0.31 12.23
C TRP A 199 1.76 -1.83 12.09
N ARG A 200 2.41 -2.28 11.01
CA ARG A 200 2.69 -3.70 10.77
C ARG A 200 3.55 -4.31 11.86
N ILE A 201 4.67 -3.66 12.21
CA ILE A 201 5.57 -4.12 13.27
C ILE A 201 4.82 -4.21 14.61
N SER A 202 4.01 -3.20 14.93
CA SER A 202 3.23 -3.16 16.16
C SER A 202 2.18 -4.28 16.20
N SER A 203 1.51 -4.53 15.07
CA SER A 203 0.51 -5.59 14.94
C SER A 203 1.12 -6.98 15.07
N ASP A 204 2.25 -7.24 14.41
CA ASP A 204 2.93 -8.54 14.47
C ASP A 204 3.48 -8.81 15.89
N ALA A 205 4.07 -7.79 16.54
CA ALA A 205 4.49 -7.89 17.94
C ALA A 205 3.32 -8.18 18.90
N TRP A 206 2.15 -7.57 18.65
CA TRP A 206 0.93 -7.83 19.41
C TRP A 206 0.45 -9.28 19.23
N TRP A 207 0.46 -9.80 18.00
CA TRP A 207 0.08 -11.18 17.70
C TRP A 207 1.00 -12.19 18.37
N ASP A 208 2.32 -11.97 18.33
CA ASP A 208 3.29 -12.84 19.00
C ASP A 208 3.09 -12.87 20.52
N TYR A 209 2.82 -11.70 21.12
CA TYR A 209 2.47 -11.61 22.54
C TYR A 209 1.21 -12.41 22.90
N GLN A 210 0.15 -12.32 22.09
CA GLN A 210 -1.09 -13.07 22.30
C GLN A 210 -0.88 -14.58 22.16
N ILE A 211 -0.08 -15.02 21.18
CA ILE A 211 0.25 -16.44 20.98
C ILE A 211 1.02 -16.97 22.19
N ALA A 212 2.02 -16.23 22.69
CA ALA A 212 2.77 -16.60 23.89
C ALA A 212 1.86 -16.74 25.12
N LEU A 213 0.98 -15.76 25.35
CA LEU A 213 0.04 -15.77 26.47
C LEU A 213 -0.95 -16.96 26.40
N SER A 214 -1.44 -17.28 25.20
CA SER A 214 -2.31 -18.43 24.97
C SER A 214 -1.59 -19.77 25.27
N GLY A 215 -0.30 -19.87 24.92
CA GLY A 215 0.55 -21.02 25.25
C GLY A 215 0.71 -21.21 26.76
N VAL A 216 0.94 -20.12 27.49
CA VAL A 216 1.05 -20.13 28.97
C VAL A 216 -0.26 -20.57 29.63
N LYS A 217 -1.40 -20.02 29.20
CA LYS A 217 -2.73 -20.43 29.70
C LYS A 217 -2.95 -21.93 29.50
N ARG A 218 -2.57 -22.47 28.34
CA ARG A 218 -2.69 -23.91 28.03
C ARG A 218 -1.80 -24.78 28.92
N MET A 219 -0.56 -24.36 29.19
CA MET A 219 0.34 -25.08 30.10
C MET A 219 -0.22 -25.13 31.52
N ARG A 220 -0.83 -24.03 31.99
CA ARG A 220 -1.52 -23.96 33.28
C ARG A 220 -2.72 -24.91 33.33
N GLU A 221 -3.57 -24.93 32.30
CA GLU A 221 -4.70 -25.87 32.21
C GLU A 221 -4.26 -27.34 32.18
N LYS A 222 -3.21 -27.67 31.40
CA LYS A 222 -2.65 -29.04 31.37
C LYS A 222 -2.14 -29.46 32.74
N ARG A 223 -1.41 -28.59 33.46
CA ARG A 223 -0.95 -28.85 34.83
C ARG A 223 -2.11 -29.07 35.78
N SER A 224 -3.14 -28.23 35.74
CA SER A 224 -4.36 -28.37 36.55
C SER A 224 -5.07 -29.70 36.30
N ARG A 225 -5.29 -30.08 35.03
CA ARG A 225 -5.89 -31.38 34.67
C ARG A 225 -5.06 -32.57 35.15
N LYS A 226 -3.72 -32.47 35.11
CA LYS A 226 -2.81 -33.53 35.56
C LYS A 226 -2.87 -33.68 37.09
N ALA A 227 -2.86 -32.56 37.82
CA ALA A 227 -3.04 -32.54 39.27
C ALA A 227 -4.40 -33.11 39.70
N TRP A 228 -5.49 -32.74 38.99
CA TRP A 228 -6.82 -33.29 39.23
C TRP A 228 -6.87 -34.81 39.02
N ARG A 229 -6.27 -35.32 37.93
CA ARG A 229 -6.20 -36.77 37.69
C ARG A 229 -5.41 -37.52 38.77
N GLN A 230 -4.33 -36.94 39.28
CA GLN A 230 -3.57 -37.53 40.40
C GLN A 230 -4.38 -37.52 41.70
N PHE A 231 -5.15 -36.47 41.94
CA PHE A 231 -6.04 -36.38 43.09
C PHE A 231 -7.15 -37.43 43.04
N VAL A 232 -7.86 -37.54 41.91
CA VAL A 232 -8.92 -38.54 41.71
C VAL A 232 -8.37 -39.97 41.72
N GLY A 233 -7.20 -40.22 41.09
CA GLY A 233 -6.58 -41.54 41.06
C GLY A 233 -6.10 -42.05 42.41
N ARG A 234 -5.76 -41.16 43.35
CA ARG A 234 -5.41 -41.53 44.73
C ARG A 234 -6.62 -41.93 45.59
N GLY A 235 -7.83 -41.46 45.25
CA GLY A 235 -9.05 -41.82 45.98
C GLY A 235 -9.59 -43.22 45.65
N ASN A 236 -9.22 -43.78 44.50
CA ASN A 236 -9.70 -45.09 44.04
C ASN A 236 -8.78 -46.28 44.41
N SER A 237 -7.64 -46.03 45.05
CA SER A 237 -6.65 -47.07 45.40
C SER A 237 -6.63 -47.42 46.90
N SER A 238 -7.64 -46.98 47.64
CA SER A 238 -7.73 -47.09 49.12
C SER A 238 -8.90 -47.95 49.61
N ASP A 239 -9.56 -48.69 48.71
CA ASP A 239 -10.51 -49.77 49.01
C ASP A 239 -9.93 -51.11 48.52
#